data_AF-A0A965SA00-F1
#
_entry.id   AF-A0A965SA00-F1
#
_cell.length_a   1.000
_cell.length_b   1.000
_cell.length_c   1.000
_cell.angle_alpha   90.00
_cell.angle_beta   90.00
_cell.angle_gamma   90.00
#
_symmetry.space_group_name_H-M   'P 1'
#
loop_
_entity.id
_entity.type
_entity.pdbx_description
1 polymer ?
#
loop_
_entity_poly.entity_id
_entity_poly.type
_entity_poly.pdbx_seq_one_letter_code
_entity_poly.pdbx_strand_id
1 'polypeptide(L)'
;MPILRFTLVWFVVFVTSLLHAQQEPQYALSQFNHLIINPAYTGMRSGTSVLLQSRQQWIGNLGPLGPKTYAFSAHGSKKSGIGNACNF
;
A
#
# COMPACT_ATOMS: atom_id res chain seq x y z
N MET A 1 2.96 26.30 -42.42
CA MET A 1 3.99 25.70 -41.54
C MET A 1 3.44 24.51 -40.72
N PRO A 2 2.92 23.43 -41.35
CA PRO A 2 2.42 22.27 -40.61
C PRO A 2 3.55 21.37 -40.09
N ILE A 3 4.64 21.24 -40.85
CA ILE A 3 5.80 20.39 -40.50
C ILE A 3 6.42 20.76 -39.15
N LEU A 4 6.55 22.08 -38.87
CA LEU A 4 7.14 22.60 -37.63
C LEU A 4 6.24 22.33 -36.41
N ARG A 5 4.92 22.30 -36.62
CA ARG A 5 3.97 21.95 -35.55
C ARG A 5 4.07 20.47 -35.20
N PHE A 6 4.17 19.60 -36.21
CA PHE A 6 4.31 18.16 -35.97
C PHE A 6 5.64 17.81 -35.30
N THR A 7 6.75 18.42 -35.71
CA THR A 7 8.05 18.18 -35.09
C THR A 7 8.08 18.61 -33.62
N LEU A 8 7.43 19.73 -33.29
CA LEU A 8 7.35 20.21 -31.91
C LEU A 8 6.53 19.27 -31.01
N VAL A 9 5.42 18.72 -31.51
CA VAL A 9 4.62 17.72 -30.79
C VAL A 9 5.42 16.44 -30.52
N TRP A 10 6.13 15.93 -31.54
CA TRP A 10 6.96 14.74 -31.38
C TRP A 10 8.12 14.93 -30.40
N PHE A 11 8.72 16.13 -30.39
CA PHE A 11 9.77 16.48 -29.44
C PHE A 11 9.26 16.47 -28.00
N VAL A 12 8.07 17.04 -27.74
CA VAL A 12 7.48 17.05 -26.38
C VAL A 12 7.16 15.63 -25.89
N VAL A 13 6.60 14.77 -26.76
CA VAL A 13 6.31 13.37 -26.40
C VAL A 13 7.60 12.62 -26.03
N PHE A 14 8.67 12.80 -26.81
CA PHE A 14 9.96 12.16 -26.54
C PHE A 14 10.59 12.60 -25.22
N VAL A 15 10.46 13.87 -24.84
CA VAL A 15 11.01 14.36 -23.56
C VAL A 15 10.24 13.78 -22.37
N THR A 16 8.92 13.64 -22.47
CA THR A 16 8.10 13.14 -21.35
C THR A 16 8.28 11.64 -21.07
N SER A 17 8.67 10.83 -22.06
CA SER A 17 8.90 9.39 -21.85
C SER A 17 10.18 9.08 -21.07
N LEU A 18 11.08 10.05 -20.93
CA LEU A 18 12.30 9.95 -20.14
C LEU A 18 12.07 10.27 -18.65
N LEU A 19 10.87 10.73 -18.29
CA LEU A 19 10.53 11.05 -16.91
C LEU A 19 10.06 9.79 -16.19
N HIS A 20 10.80 9.43 -15.13
CA HIS A 20 10.37 8.41 -14.17
C HIS A 20 9.61 9.08 -13.03
N ALA A 21 8.29 8.94 -13.01
CA ALA A 21 7.49 9.31 -11.84
C ALA A 21 7.42 8.13 -10.87
N GLN A 22 7.72 8.35 -9.59
CA GLN A 22 7.48 7.37 -8.55
C GLN A 22 5.97 7.30 -8.29
N GLN A 23 5.39 6.12 -8.51
CA GLN A 23 4.03 5.85 -8.10
C GLN A 23 4.05 5.59 -6.60
N GLU A 24 3.41 6.46 -5.82
CA GLU A 24 3.30 6.27 -4.38
C GLU A 24 2.62 4.90 -4.12
N PRO A 25 3.24 4.01 -3.34
CA PRO A 25 2.60 2.78 -2.95
C PRO A 25 1.27 3.09 -2.24
N GLN A 26 0.16 2.71 -2.87
CA GLN A 26 -1.16 2.83 -2.28
C GLN A 26 -1.32 1.78 -1.15
N TYR A 27 -0.87 2.14 0.06
CA TYR A 27 -1.01 1.31 1.26
C TYR A 27 -2.43 1.35 1.85
N ALA A 28 -3.43 0.92 1.08
CA ALA A 28 -4.80 0.77 1.59
C ALA A 28 -4.86 -0.18 2.81
N LEU A 29 -3.92 -1.12 2.92
CA LEU A 29 -3.82 -2.05 4.06
C LEU A 29 -3.43 -1.36 5.38
N SER A 30 -2.64 -0.28 5.32
CA SER A 30 -2.22 0.42 6.54
C SER A 30 -3.35 1.14 7.25
N GLN A 31 -4.42 1.50 6.53
CA GLN A 31 -5.53 2.26 7.11
C GLN A 31 -6.33 1.42 8.12
N PHE A 32 -6.29 0.09 7.95
CA PHE A 32 -6.94 -0.86 8.85
C PHE A 32 -5.96 -1.44 9.88
N ASN A 33 -4.65 -1.40 9.59
CA ASN A 33 -3.62 -1.96 10.43
C ASN A 33 -2.46 -1.01 10.66
N HIS A 34 -2.59 -0.17 11.69
CA HIS A 34 -1.55 0.79 12.07
C HIS A 34 -0.27 0.12 12.60
N LEU A 35 -0.33 -1.17 12.98
CA LEU A 35 0.85 -1.93 13.40
C LEU A 35 1.83 -2.19 12.26
N ILE A 36 1.39 -2.10 10.99
CA ILE A 36 2.28 -2.27 9.83
C ILE A 36 3.25 -1.10 9.72
N ILE A 37 2.80 0.12 10.04
CA ILE A 37 3.64 1.32 10.00
C ILE A 37 4.39 1.52 11.32
N ASN A 38 3.69 1.36 12.45
CA ASN A 38 4.26 1.63 13.77
C ASN A 38 4.05 0.44 14.72
N PRO A 39 5.05 -0.43 14.90
CA PRO A 39 4.95 -1.54 15.85
C PRO A 39 4.87 -1.08 17.32
N ALA A 40 5.23 0.18 17.64
CA ALA A 40 5.06 0.73 18.99
C ALA A 40 3.60 1.13 19.30
N TYR A 41 2.69 1.04 18.32
CA TYR A 41 1.25 1.19 18.55
C TYR A 41 0.66 0.02 19.37
N THR A 42 1.43 -1.07 19.56
CA THR A 42 1.05 -2.14 20.49
C THR A 42 0.88 -1.61 21.91
N GLY A 43 -0.20 -1.99 22.57
CA GLY A 43 -0.42 -1.61 23.96
C GLY A 43 -1.25 -0.34 24.17
N MET A 44 -1.39 0.53 23.15
CA MET A 44 -2.18 1.76 23.24
C MET A 44 -3.67 1.52 23.44
N ARG A 45 -4.22 0.46 22.82
CA ARG A 45 -5.59 0.02 23.08
C ARG A 45 -5.58 -1.03 24.19
N SER A 46 -6.43 -0.84 25.19
CA SER A 46 -6.62 -1.81 26.27
C SER A 46 -7.35 -3.05 25.73
N GLY A 47 -6.65 -4.19 25.65
CA GLY A 47 -7.21 -5.47 25.21
C GLY A 47 -6.30 -6.24 24.26
N THR A 48 -6.73 -7.46 23.92
CA THR A 48 -6.13 -8.28 22.87
C THR A 48 -6.92 -8.08 21.59
N SER A 49 -6.25 -7.76 20.49
CA SER A 49 -6.85 -7.55 19.18
C SER A 49 -6.14 -8.40 18.13
N VAL A 50 -6.96 -9.08 17.33
CA VAL A 50 -6.53 -9.93 16.23
C VAL A 50 -7.19 -9.40 14.96
N LEU A 51 -6.40 -9.22 13.91
CA LEU A 51 -6.81 -8.72 12.61
C LEU A 51 -6.33 -9.69 11.53
N LEU A 52 -7.27 -10.11 10.68
CA LEU A 52 -6.97 -10.84 9.45
C LEU A 52 -7.45 -9.99 8.28
N GLN A 53 -6.55 -9.68 7.36
CA GLN A 53 -6.85 -8.82 6.22
C GLN A 53 -6.45 -9.48 4.92
N SER A 54 -7.35 -9.46 3.94
CA SER A 54 -7.07 -9.88 2.57
C SER A 54 -7.29 -8.70 1.63
N ARG A 55 -6.39 -8.54 0.66
CA ARG A 55 -6.52 -7.55 -0.40
C ARG A 55 -6.37 -8.22 -1.76
N GLN A 56 -7.34 -7.96 -2.62
CA GLN A 56 -7.30 -8.31 -4.03
C GLN A 56 -7.09 -7.01 -4.81
N GLN A 57 -5.97 -6.91 -5.55
CA GLN A 57 -5.62 -5.66 -6.23
C GLN A 57 -6.44 -5.41 -7.51
N TRP A 58 -7.00 -6.47 -8.12
CA TRP A 58 -7.69 -6.43 -9.40
C TRP A 58 -9.04 -7.14 -9.23
N ILE A 59 -10.14 -6.43 -9.45
CA ILE A 59 -11.50 -6.98 -9.36
C ILE A 59 -12.00 -7.11 -10.79
N GLY A 60 -12.29 -8.33 -11.27
CA GLY A 60 -12.73 -8.60 -12.66
C GLY A 60 -12.01 -9.75 -13.36
N ASN A 61 -11.86 -9.67 -14.68
CA ASN A 61 -11.43 -10.78 -15.58
C ASN A 61 -10.05 -11.38 -15.31
N LEU A 62 -9.17 -10.68 -14.56
CA LEU A 62 -7.87 -11.17 -14.11
C LEU A 62 -7.89 -11.65 -12.64
N GLY A 63 -9.04 -11.61 -11.98
CA GLY A 63 -9.22 -11.80 -10.53
C GLY A 63 -8.63 -13.09 -9.91
N PRO A 64 -8.55 -14.23 -10.62
CA PRO A 64 -7.85 -15.41 -10.12
C PRO A 64 -6.32 -15.25 -10.13
N LEU A 65 -5.79 -14.54 -11.14
CA LEU A 65 -4.36 -14.37 -11.45
C LEU A 65 -3.76 -13.06 -10.91
N GLY A 66 -4.61 -12.14 -10.45
CA GLY A 66 -4.19 -10.86 -9.90
C GLY A 66 -3.49 -11.00 -8.54
N PRO A 67 -2.63 -10.03 -8.15
CA PRO A 67 -1.92 -10.07 -6.87
C PRO A 67 -2.90 -10.10 -5.68
N LYS A 68 -2.74 -11.13 -4.84
CA LYS A 68 -3.47 -11.29 -3.58
C LYS A 68 -2.48 -11.14 -2.43
N THR A 69 -2.82 -10.29 -1.48
CA THR A 69 -2.05 -10.10 -0.25
C THR A 69 -2.91 -10.51 0.92
N TYR A 70 -2.38 -11.38 1.76
CA TYR A 70 -2.98 -11.74 3.04
C TYR A 70 -2.06 -11.21 4.13
N ALA A 71 -2.64 -10.59 5.16
CA ALA A 71 -1.92 -10.09 6.31
C ALA A 71 -2.61 -10.58 7.58
N PHE A 72 -1.82 -11.07 8.54
CA PHE A 72 -2.30 -11.49 9.85
C PHE A 72 -1.58 -10.72 10.94
N SER A 73 -2.35 -10.18 11.89
CA SER A 73 -1.82 -9.31 12.93
C SER A 73 -2.46 -9.62 14.26
N ALA A 74 -1.66 -9.89 15.27
CA ALA A 74 -2.14 -10.10 16.63
C ALA A 74 -1.35 -9.20 17.57
N HIS A 75 -2.05 -8.45 18.42
CA HIS A 75 -1.44 -7.65 19.46
C HIS A 75 -2.24 -7.70 20.76
N GLY A 76 -1.55 -7.61 21.89
CA GLY A 76 -2.17 -7.57 23.20
C GLY A 76 -1.49 -6.57 24.12
N SER A 77 -2.28 -5.78 24.83
CA SER A 77 -1.79 -4.87 25.86
C SER A 77 -1.80 -5.55 27.23
N LYS A 78 -0.64 -5.67 27.88
CA LYS A 78 -0.60 -5.93 29.33
C LYS A 78 -0.81 -4.58 30.05
N LYS A 79 -1.42 -4.59 31.24
CA LYS A 79 -1.75 -3.39 32.06
C LYS A 79 -0.59 -2.39 32.32
N SER A 80 0.63 -2.71 31.89
CA SER A 80 1.84 -1.89 32.00
C SER A 80 2.20 -1.12 30.73
N GLY A 81 1.35 -1.09 29.69
CA GLY A 81 1.62 -0.37 28.43
C GLY A 81 2.63 -1.08 27.50
N ILE A 82 3.18 -2.22 27.92
CA ILE A 82 4.05 -3.07 27.11
C ILE A 82 3.15 -4.06 26.34
N GLY A 83 3.16 -3.99 25.02
CA GLY A 83 2.42 -4.88 24.15
C GLY A 83 3.32 -5.58 23.13
N ASN A 84 3.08 -6.89 22.95
CA ASN A 84 3.72 -7.65 21.88
C ASN A 84 2.81 -7.62 20.64
N ALA A 85 3.40 -7.49 19.45
CA ALA A 85 2.72 -7.75 18.18
C ALA A 85 3.49 -8.72 17.32
N CYS A 86 2.74 -9.51 16.57
CA CYS A 86 3.24 -10.24 15.42
C CYS A 86 2.45 -9.77 14.19
N ASN A 87 3.14 -9.48 13.09
CA ASN A 87 2.58 -9.11 11.79
C ASN A 87 3.20 -10.06 10.75
N PHE A 88 2.36 -10.79 10.02
CA PHE A 88 2.74 -11.73 8.96
C PHE A 88 2.07 -11.33 7.65
#